data_AF-A0A7S0AVI5-F1
#
_entry.id   AF-A0A7S0AVI5-F1
#
_cell.length_a   1.000
_cell.length_b   1.000
_cell.length_c   1.000
_cell.angle_alpha   90.00
_cell.angle_beta   90.00
_cell.angle_gamma   90.00
#
_symmetry.space_group_name_H-M   'P 1'
#
loop_
_entity.id
_entity.type
_entity.pdbx_description
1 polymer ?
#
loop_
_entity_poly.entity_id
_entity_poly.type
_entity_poly.pdbx_seq_one_letter_code
_entity_poly.pdbx_strand_id
1 'polypeptide(L)'
;APLLVDRTTGRAVSNDSVQIVKLLSAARGGSGRQVDLRPGHLAREIDETTGWTYELLSNAVYRAGFSTTQGAFERAARDAAKGLERAEKLLAGQRFLCGDRLTEADVMLLPCAARFDAVYAFLFLRGSVGLWRERPSLRRWLSDCWSLPGVAGTVDVRACQESYYRTLFPLNPSQIIPCPAVDPDSLGTEQPLEQAAADALFHWTEG
;
A
#
# COMPACT_ATOMS: atom_id res chain seq x y z
N ALA A 1 -14.32 4.58 -1.76
CA ALA A 1 -13.66 4.94 -0.49
C ALA A 1 -14.31 4.15 0.64
N PRO A 2 -13.60 3.82 1.72
CA PRO A 2 -14.19 3.09 2.85
C PRO A 2 -15.20 3.97 3.61
N LEU A 3 -16.17 3.33 4.25
CA LEU A 3 -17.10 3.97 5.19
C LEU A 3 -17.30 3.04 6.38
N LEU A 4 -16.89 3.48 7.56
CA LEU A 4 -17.20 2.81 8.82
C LEU A 4 -18.58 3.27 9.29
N VAL A 5 -19.48 2.32 9.53
CA VAL A 5 -20.88 2.58 9.91
C VAL A 5 -21.19 1.88 11.23
N ASP A 6 -21.77 2.61 12.17
CA ASP A 6 -22.36 2.01 13.37
C ASP A 6 -23.65 1.28 12.99
N ARG A 7 -23.66 -0.04 13.15
CA ARG A 7 -24.79 -0.90 12.78
C ARG A 7 -26.04 -0.65 13.64
N THR A 8 -25.89 -0.12 14.85
CA THR A 8 -27.00 0.12 15.77
C THR A 8 -27.77 1.38 15.39
N THR A 9 -27.04 2.46 15.10
CA THR A 9 -27.63 3.76 14.77
C THR A 9 -27.76 4.01 13.27
N GLY A 10 -27.11 3.21 12.43
CA GLY A 10 -27.05 3.39 10.98
C GLY A 10 -26.22 4.61 10.54
N ARG A 11 -25.44 5.21 11.44
CA ARG A 11 -24.70 6.46 11.18
C ARG A 11 -23.28 6.19 10.71
N ALA A 12 -22.80 7.05 9.81
CA ALA A 12 -21.40 7.10 9.42
C ALA A 12 -20.53 7.52 10.62
N VAL A 13 -19.51 6.72 10.92
CA VAL A 13 -18.51 6.98 11.96
C VAL A 13 -17.30 7.68 11.36
N SER A 14 -16.75 7.14 10.27
CA SER A 14 -15.61 7.71 9.57
C SER A 14 -15.57 7.25 8.12
N ASN A 15 -15.12 8.13 7.22
CA ASN A 15 -14.74 7.82 5.84
C ASN A 15 -13.24 8.03 5.58
N ASP A 16 -12.47 8.36 6.62
CA ASP A 16 -11.02 8.52 6.57
C ASP A 16 -10.35 7.18 6.90
N SER A 17 -9.68 6.58 5.91
CA SER A 17 -9.01 5.29 6.06
C SER A 17 -7.94 5.29 7.16
N VAL A 18 -7.24 6.41 7.38
CA VAL A 18 -6.22 6.51 8.44
C VAL A 18 -6.89 6.37 9.81
N GLN A 19 -7.99 7.11 10.02
CA GLN A 19 -8.77 7.03 11.25
C GLN A 19 -9.38 5.64 11.44
N ILE A 20 -9.91 5.04 10.37
CA ILE A 20 -10.49 3.68 10.42
C ILE A 20 -9.44 2.65 10.83
N VAL A 21 -8.24 2.68 10.24
CA VAL A 21 -7.15 1.75 10.60
C VAL A 21 -6.74 1.92 12.05
N LYS A 22 -6.62 3.17 12.54
CA LYS A 22 -6.32 3.44 13.95
C LYS A 22 -7.41 2.93 14.90
N LEU A 23 -8.68 3.16 14.57
CA LEU A 23 -9.82 2.66 15.34
C LEU A 23 -9.84 1.13 15.40
N LEU A 24 -9.64 0.46 14.25
CA LEU A 24 -9.60 -1.00 14.18
C LEU A 24 -8.40 -1.58 14.93
N SER A 25 -7.23 -0.92 14.86
CA SER A 25 -6.03 -1.33 15.59
C SER A 25 -6.16 -1.14 17.10
N ALA A 26 -6.91 -0.12 17.54
CA ALA A 26 -7.17 0.16 18.95
C ALA A 26 -8.35 -0.65 19.52
N ALA A 27 -9.23 -1.19 18.69
CA ALA A 27 -10.38 -1.98 19.12
C ALA A 27 -9.92 -3.32 19.72
N ARG A 28 -9.75 -3.35 21.04
CA ARG A 28 -9.43 -4.56 21.82
C ARG A 28 -10.71 -5.37 22.01
N GLY A 29 -10.76 -6.58 21.43
CA GLY A 29 -12.02 -7.33 21.28
C GLY A 29 -12.10 -8.69 21.99
N GLY A 30 -11.06 -9.16 22.67
CA GLY A 30 -11.10 -10.49 23.30
C GLY A 30 -9.94 -10.77 24.24
N SER A 31 -10.09 -11.81 25.07
CA SER A 31 -9.03 -12.34 25.93
C SER A 31 -7.91 -12.97 25.10
N GLY A 32 -6.65 -12.72 25.48
CA GLY A 32 -5.47 -13.32 24.85
C GLY A 32 -4.55 -12.32 24.16
N ARG A 33 -3.49 -12.85 23.54
CA ARG A 33 -2.44 -12.09 22.85
C ARG A 33 -2.99 -11.47 21.56
N GLN A 34 -2.83 -10.16 21.40
CA GLN A 34 -3.32 -9.43 20.23
C GLN A 34 -2.18 -8.78 19.45
N VAL A 35 -2.33 -8.70 18.14
CA VAL A 35 -1.40 -7.97 17.28
C VAL A 35 -1.46 -6.48 17.64
N ASP A 36 -0.29 -5.87 17.75
CA ASP A 36 -0.13 -4.43 17.92
C ASP A 36 0.56 -3.85 16.69
N LEU A 37 -0.19 -3.22 15.79
CA LEU A 37 0.37 -2.58 14.61
C LEU A 37 0.99 -1.21 14.91
N ARG A 38 0.79 -0.68 16.13
CA ARG A 38 1.24 0.66 16.52
C ARG A 38 1.80 0.66 17.94
N PRO A 39 2.89 -0.11 18.20
CA PRO A 39 3.49 -0.14 19.52
C PRO A 39 4.03 1.24 19.89
N GLY A 40 3.84 1.63 21.16
CA GLY A 40 4.12 2.99 21.61
C GLY A 40 5.54 3.49 21.35
N HIS A 41 6.53 2.59 21.40
CA HIS A 41 7.94 2.93 21.13
C HIS A 41 8.25 3.21 19.65
N LEU A 42 7.41 2.77 18.70
CA LEU A 42 7.55 3.05 17.26
C LEU A 42 6.58 4.12 16.75
N ALA A 43 5.69 4.66 17.59
CA ALA A 43 4.62 5.55 17.14
C ALA A 43 5.13 6.74 16.29
N ARG A 44 6.26 7.35 16.70
CA ARG A 44 6.89 8.45 15.96
C ARG A 44 7.43 8.00 14.60
N GLU A 45 8.13 6.87 14.55
CA GLU A 45 8.69 6.33 13.32
C GLU A 45 7.59 5.91 12.34
N ILE A 46 6.49 5.35 12.85
CA ILE A 46 5.29 5.01 12.08
C ILE A 46 4.66 6.28 11.48
N ASP A 47 4.53 7.37 12.25
CA ASP A 47 3.95 8.62 11.76
C ASP A 47 4.83 9.27 10.69
N GLU A 48 6.13 9.34 10.93
CA GLU A 48 7.10 9.85 9.96
C GLU A 48 7.05 9.00 8.67
N THR A 49 7.01 7.68 8.81
CA THR A 49 7.04 6.74 7.69
C THR A 49 5.75 6.73 6.88
N THR A 50 4.61 6.73 7.54
CA THR A 50 3.30 6.85 6.90
C THR A 50 3.15 8.20 6.20
N GLY A 51 3.69 9.27 6.79
CA GLY A 51 3.68 10.62 6.21
C GLY A 51 4.43 10.68 4.88
N TRP A 52 5.70 10.25 4.85
CA TRP A 52 6.48 10.34 3.61
C TRP A 52 6.02 9.32 2.56
N THR A 53 5.59 8.11 2.95
CA THR A 53 5.05 7.13 2.00
C THR A 53 3.74 7.62 1.39
N TYR A 54 2.88 8.27 2.17
CA TYR A 54 1.69 8.93 1.62
C TYR A 54 2.06 10.05 0.66
N GLU A 55 2.91 10.99 1.06
CA GLU A 55 3.24 12.16 0.25
C GLU A 55 3.98 11.79 -1.06
N LEU A 56 4.94 10.87 -0.96
CA LEU A 56 5.86 10.53 -2.04
C LEU A 56 5.43 9.31 -2.86
N LEU A 57 4.50 8.47 -2.39
CA LEU A 57 4.01 7.32 -3.15
C LEU A 57 2.50 7.41 -3.36
N SER A 58 1.72 7.16 -2.32
CA SER A 58 0.26 6.99 -2.45
C SER A 58 -0.43 8.23 -3.03
N ASN A 59 -0.04 9.44 -2.63
CA ASN A 59 -0.59 10.68 -3.17
C ASN A 59 0.14 11.12 -4.45
N ALA A 60 1.46 10.92 -4.53
CA ALA A 60 2.27 11.35 -5.67
C ALA A 60 1.78 10.74 -7.00
N VAL A 61 1.40 9.46 -7.02
CA VAL A 61 0.86 8.82 -8.23
C VAL A 61 -0.46 9.46 -8.68
N TYR A 62 -1.35 9.83 -7.75
CA TYR A 62 -2.59 10.53 -8.11
C TYR A 62 -2.32 11.96 -8.57
N ARG A 63 -1.41 12.68 -7.90
CA ARG A 63 -0.98 14.02 -8.34
C ARG A 63 -0.44 13.98 -9.76
N ALA A 64 0.34 12.96 -10.11
CA ALA A 64 0.84 12.76 -11.47
C ALA A 64 -0.30 12.41 -12.44
N GLY A 65 -1.12 11.41 -12.11
CA GLY A 65 -2.19 10.93 -12.99
C GLY A 65 -3.20 12.02 -13.35
N PHE A 66 -3.64 12.82 -12.38
CA PHE A 66 -4.63 13.88 -12.59
C PHE A 66 -4.04 15.24 -12.91
N SER A 67 -2.73 15.35 -13.11
CA SER A 67 -2.10 16.61 -13.48
C SER A 67 -2.59 17.10 -14.85
N THR A 68 -2.83 18.41 -14.95
CA THR A 68 -3.24 19.09 -16.19
C THR A 68 -2.13 19.92 -16.82
N THR A 69 -0.96 19.98 -16.18
CA THR A 69 0.22 20.71 -16.67
C THR A 69 1.47 19.84 -16.59
N GLN A 70 2.37 20.02 -17.56
CA GLN A 70 3.64 19.30 -17.63
C GLN A 70 4.47 19.49 -16.35
N GLY A 71 4.60 20.72 -15.86
CA GLY A 71 5.38 21.00 -14.65
C GLY A 71 4.83 20.35 -13.39
N ALA A 72 3.50 20.22 -13.26
CA ALA A 72 2.89 19.51 -12.12
C ALA A 72 3.12 18.00 -12.22
N PHE A 73 2.95 17.43 -13.42
CA PHE A 73 3.26 16.02 -13.69
C PHE A 73 4.70 15.69 -13.31
N GLU A 74 5.66 16.46 -13.81
CA GLU A 74 7.08 16.19 -13.60
C GLU A 74 7.49 16.26 -12.12
N ARG A 75 6.93 17.21 -11.36
CA ARG A 75 7.18 17.28 -9.91
C ARG A 75 6.65 16.03 -9.21
N ALA A 76 5.41 15.65 -9.50
CA ALA A 76 4.79 14.48 -8.88
C ALA A 76 5.48 13.16 -9.28
N ALA A 77 5.89 13.01 -10.54
CA ALA A 77 6.66 11.85 -11.00
C ALA A 77 8.04 11.78 -10.35
N ARG A 78 8.74 12.92 -10.16
CA ARG A 78 9.99 12.97 -9.40
C ARG A 78 9.77 12.60 -7.93
N ASP A 79 8.67 13.02 -7.31
CA ASP A 79 8.34 12.62 -5.94
C ASP A 79 8.10 11.11 -5.85
N ALA A 80 7.35 10.53 -6.79
CA ALA A 80 7.14 9.08 -6.90
C ALA A 80 8.46 8.32 -7.04
N ALA A 81 9.36 8.77 -7.92
CA ALA A 81 10.67 8.16 -8.09
C ALA A 81 11.51 8.22 -6.80
N LYS A 82 11.54 9.37 -6.12
CA LYS A 82 12.22 9.54 -4.82
C LYS A 82 11.62 8.65 -3.74
N GLY A 83 10.29 8.53 -3.70
CA GLY A 83 9.57 7.66 -2.77
C GLY A 83 9.99 6.19 -2.94
N LEU A 84 10.04 5.72 -4.19
CA LEU A 84 10.45 4.34 -4.49
C LEU A 84 11.92 4.10 -4.14
N GLU A 85 12.82 5.04 -4.45
CA GLU A 85 14.24 4.93 -4.11
C GLU A 85 14.45 4.90 -2.59
N ARG A 86 13.76 5.80 -1.86
CA ARG A 86 13.82 5.84 -0.39
C ARG A 86 13.32 4.53 0.21
N ALA A 87 12.18 4.02 -0.27
CA ALA A 87 11.60 2.78 0.21
C ALA A 87 12.50 1.58 -0.08
N GLU A 88 13.07 1.48 -1.29
CA GLU A 88 14.00 0.43 -1.68
C GLU A 88 15.26 0.44 -0.81
N LYS A 89 15.85 1.62 -0.57
CA LYS A 89 17.03 1.76 0.28
C LYS A 89 16.75 1.38 1.73
N LEU A 90 15.59 1.80 2.26
CA LEU A 90 15.17 1.45 3.61
C LEU A 90 15.00 -0.06 3.75
N LEU A 91 14.22 -0.68 2.85
CA LEU A 91 13.92 -2.11 2.88
C LEU A 91 15.13 -2.99 2.49
N ALA A 92 16.21 -2.42 1.97
CA ALA A 92 17.45 -3.16 1.81
C ALA A 92 18.10 -3.51 3.17
N GLY A 93 17.85 -2.69 4.20
CA GLY A 93 18.43 -2.86 5.54
C GLY A 93 17.50 -3.52 6.57
N GLN A 94 16.20 -3.62 6.30
CA GLN A 94 15.20 -4.10 7.25
C GLN A 94 14.03 -4.78 6.55
N ARG A 95 13.29 -5.62 7.28
CA ARG A 95 12.23 -6.43 6.67
C ARG A 95 11.01 -5.62 6.24
N PHE A 96 10.55 -4.73 7.12
CA PHE A 96 9.34 -3.92 7.02
C PHE A 96 9.68 -2.43 7.16
N LEU A 97 8.69 -1.55 7.00
CA LEU A 97 8.92 -0.10 6.91
C LEU A 97 9.44 0.54 8.20
N CYS A 98 9.20 -0.06 9.36
CA CYS A 98 9.62 0.44 10.68
C CYS A 98 10.39 -0.63 11.50
N GLY A 99 11.19 -1.46 10.83
CA GLY A 99 12.03 -2.48 11.43
C GLY A 99 11.75 -3.89 10.90
N ASP A 100 11.90 -4.89 11.78
CA ASP A 100 11.79 -6.31 11.40
C ASP A 100 10.38 -6.90 11.58
N ARG A 101 9.44 -6.12 12.11
CA ARG A 101 8.04 -6.52 12.36
C ARG A 101 7.07 -5.57 11.66
N LEU A 102 5.90 -6.10 11.27
CA LEU A 102 4.83 -5.34 10.63
C LEU A 102 4.28 -4.25 11.54
N THR A 103 4.01 -3.11 10.92
CA THR A 103 3.37 -1.96 11.56
C THR A 103 2.23 -1.40 10.69
N GLU A 104 1.50 -0.43 11.23
CA GLU A 104 0.50 0.37 10.51
C GLU A 104 1.07 0.95 9.20
N ALA A 105 2.35 1.34 9.17
CA ALA A 105 2.98 1.89 7.97
C ALA A 105 2.93 0.91 6.79
N ASP A 106 3.17 -0.38 7.04
CA ASP A 106 3.15 -1.42 6.01
C ASP A 106 1.74 -1.62 5.45
N VAL A 107 0.75 -1.68 6.36
CA VAL A 107 -0.67 -1.82 6.03
C VAL A 107 -1.13 -0.65 5.17
N MET A 108 -0.68 0.57 5.46
CA MET A 108 -1.05 1.78 4.73
C MET A 108 -0.41 1.86 3.34
N LEU A 109 0.79 1.29 3.14
CA LEU A 109 1.48 1.31 1.85
C LEU A 109 1.04 0.16 0.92
N LEU A 110 0.67 -1.00 1.47
CA LEU A 110 0.33 -2.20 0.70
C LEU A 110 -0.70 -1.96 -0.44
N PRO A 111 -1.79 -1.20 -0.23
CA PRO A 111 -2.74 -0.91 -1.30
C PRO A 111 -2.11 -0.14 -2.48
N CYS A 112 -1.14 0.73 -2.22
CA CYS A 112 -0.43 1.46 -3.27
C CYS A 112 0.48 0.51 -4.05
N ALA A 113 1.28 -0.28 -3.33
CA ALA A 113 2.22 -1.25 -3.90
C ALA A 113 1.53 -2.25 -4.83
N ALA A 114 0.44 -2.88 -4.36
CA ALA A 114 -0.29 -3.91 -5.11
C ALA A 114 -0.89 -3.40 -6.44
N ARG A 115 -1.13 -2.09 -6.56
CA ARG A 115 -1.69 -1.46 -7.77
C ARG A 115 -0.63 -0.82 -8.65
N PHE A 116 0.61 -0.72 -8.17
CA PHE A 116 1.62 0.14 -8.76
C PHE A 116 1.93 -0.27 -10.20
N ASP A 117 2.33 -1.53 -10.42
CA ASP A 117 2.74 -2.01 -11.74
C ASP A 117 1.55 -2.16 -12.70
N ALA A 118 0.40 -2.62 -12.20
CA ALA A 118 -0.77 -2.91 -13.01
C ALA A 118 -1.53 -1.65 -13.47
N VAL A 119 -1.40 -0.55 -12.71
CA VAL A 119 -2.17 0.69 -12.94
C VAL A 119 -1.26 1.91 -12.94
N TYR A 120 -0.62 2.23 -11.82
CA TYR A 120 -0.04 3.57 -11.62
C TYR A 120 1.16 3.83 -12.52
N ALA A 121 2.03 2.84 -12.73
CA ALA A 121 3.23 2.99 -13.56
C ALA A 121 2.91 3.51 -14.97
N PHE A 122 1.80 3.05 -15.56
CA PHE A 122 1.41 3.41 -16.92
C PHE A 122 0.30 4.45 -16.98
N LEU A 123 -0.83 4.24 -16.29
CA LEU A 123 -1.98 5.14 -16.37
C LEU A 123 -1.69 6.50 -15.72
N PHE A 124 -0.95 6.52 -14.61
CA PHE A 124 -0.71 7.74 -13.84
C PHE A 124 0.67 8.33 -14.10
N LEU A 125 1.71 7.50 -14.15
CA LEU A 125 3.10 7.90 -14.28
C LEU A 125 3.60 7.83 -15.73
N ARG A 126 2.78 7.38 -16.69
CA ARG A 126 3.09 7.40 -18.13
C ARG A 126 4.40 6.68 -18.49
N GLY A 127 4.79 5.67 -17.72
CA GLY A 127 6.05 4.94 -17.88
C GLY A 127 7.31 5.74 -17.52
N SER A 128 7.17 6.91 -16.90
CA SER A 128 8.31 7.77 -16.54
C SER A 128 9.07 7.33 -15.29
N VAL A 129 8.54 6.35 -14.55
CA VAL A 129 9.10 5.81 -13.31
C VAL A 129 9.12 4.29 -13.42
N GLY A 130 10.24 3.65 -13.06
CA GLY A 130 10.38 2.18 -13.11
C GLY A 130 9.42 1.44 -12.18
N LEU A 131 9.31 0.13 -12.36
CA LEU A 131 8.30 -0.72 -11.71
C LEU A 131 8.66 -1.10 -10.28
N TRP A 132 7.64 -1.42 -9.48
CA TRP A 132 7.81 -1.98 -8.14
C TRP A 132 8.58 -3.30 -8.19
N ARG A 133 8.20 -4.22 -9.10
CA ARG A 133 8.85 -5.54 -9.25
C ARG A 133 10.32 -5.52 -9.64
N GLU A 134 10.79 -4.42 -10.24
CA GLU A 134 12.19 -4.26 -10.66
C GLU A 134 13.12 -3.92 -9.49
N ARG A 135 12.55 -3.67 -8.31
CA ARG A 135 13.26 -3.26 -7.10
C ARG A 135 13.27 -4.42 -6.09
N PRO A 136 14.44 -5.08 -5.88
CA PRO A 136 14.50 -6.32 -5.10
C PRO A 136 13.93 -6.23 -3.69
N SER A 137 14.22 -5.17 -2.95
CA SER A 137 13.77 -5.02 -1.55
C SER A 137 12.27 -4.75 -1.47
N LEU A 138 11.74 -3.92 -2.37
CA LEU A 138 10.31 -3.67 -2.50
C LEU A 138 9.54 -4.90 -2.95
N ARG A 139 10.08 -5.67 -3.90
CA ARG A 139 9.47 -6.93 -4.34
C ARG A 139 9.44 -7.94 -3.18
N ARG A 140 10.54 -8.08 -2.44
CA ARG A 140 10.60 -8.92 -1.22
C ARG A 140 9.57 -8.48 -0.20
N TRP A 141 9.52 -7.18 0.13
CA TRP A 141 8.57 -6.64 1.11
C TRP A 141 7.11 -6.89 0.70
N LEU A 142 6.77 -6.69 -0.58
CA LEU A 142 5.42 -6.93 -1.06
C LEU A 142 5.05 -8.40 -0.97
N SER A 143 5.98 -9.29 -1.31
CA SER A 143 5.80 -10.73 -1.20
C SER A 143 5.64 -11.19 0.25
N ASP A 144 6.39 -10.56 1.17
CA ASP A 144 6.25 -10.77 2.62
C ASP A 144 4.85 -10.36 3.09
N CYS A 145 4.36 -9.18 2.71
CA CYS A 145 3.00 -8.75 3.05
C CYS A 145 1.92 -9.63 2.43
N TRP A 146 2.08 -10.04 1.18
CA TRP A 146 1.10 -10.84 0.45
C TRP A 146 0.92 -12.24 1.03
N SER A 147 2.02 -12.81 1.53
CA SER A 147 2.06 -14.16 2.12
C SER A 147 1.40 -14.22 3.51
N LEU A 148 1.00 -13.10 4.10
CA LEU A 148 0.29 -13.09 5.37
C LEU A 148 -1.12 -13.72 5.23
N PRO A 149 -1.59 -14.49 6.23
CA PRO A 149 -2.90 -15.12 6.20
C PRO A 149 -4.03 -14.13 5.90
N GLY A 150 -4.82 -14.43 4.88
CA GLY A 150 -6.00 -13.64 4.47
C GLY A 150 -5.69 -12.43 3.58
N VAL A 151 -4.44 -11.94 3.52
CA VAL A 151 -4.11 -10.72 2.75
C VAL A 151 -4.37 -10.88 1.26
N ALA A 152 -3.92 -11.99 0.65
CA ALA A 152 -4.16 -12.26 -0.78
C ALA A 152 -5.67 -12.26 -1.14
N GLY A 153 -6.55 -12.61 -0.20
CA GLY A 153 -8.00 -12.56 -0.41
C GLY A 153 -8.62 -11.16 -0.33
N THR A 154 -7.85 -10.13 0.05
CA THR A 154 -8.34 -8.75 0.17
C THR A 154 -8.03 -7.88 -1.05
N VAL A 155 -7.22 -8.39 -1.99
CA VAL A 155 -6.75 -7.62 -3.14
C VAL A 155 -7.13 -8.33 -4.44
N ASP A 156 -8.00 -7.70 -5.21
CA ASP A 156 -8.29 -8.09 -6.59
C ASP A 156 -7.64 -7.08 -7.54
N VAL A 157 -6.46 -7.45 -8.06
CA VAL A 157 -5.66 -6.56 -8.92
C VAL A 157 -6.36 -6.33 -10.26
N ARG A 158 -7.03 -7.34 -10.82
CA ARG A 158 -7.80 -7.19 -12.08
C ARG A 158 -8.99 -6.25 -11.91
N ALA A 159 -9.79 -6.42 -10.85
CA ALA A 159 -10.90 -5.52 -10.58
C ALA A 159 -10.42 -4.08 -10.33
N CYS A 160 -9.27 -3.91 -9.65
CA CYS A 160 -8.63 -2.61 -9.54
C CYS A 160 -8.26 -2.07 -10.91
N GLN A 161 -7.57 -2.84 -11.75
CA GLN A 161 -7.16 -2.40 -13.08
C GLN A 161 -8.37 -2.00 -13.94
N GLU A 162 -9.40 -2.83 -13.97
CA GLU A 162 -10.65 -2.54 -14.68
C GLU A 162 -11.28 -1.22 -14.21
N SER A 163 -11.42 -1.05 -12.90
CA SER A 163 -11.99 0.16 -12.32
C SER A 163 -11.21 1.40 -12.76
N TYR A 164 -9.88 1.41 -12.66
CA TYR A 164 -9.09 2.61 -12.96
C TYR A 164 -9.12 2.97 -14.45
N TYR A 165 -8.94 1.98 -15.33
CA TYR A 165 -8.90 2.23 -16.78
C TYR A 165 -10.26 2.57 -17.37
N ARG A 166 -11.37 2.13 -16.76
CA ARG A 166 -12.73 2.40 -17.27
C ARG A 166 -13.40 3.62 -16.63
N THR A 167 -13.14 3.90 -15.35
CA THR A 167 -13.95 4.89 -14.58
C THR A 167 -13.29 6.25 -14.42
N LEU A 168 -11.94 6.34 -14.48
CA LEU A 168 -11.23 7.59 -14.19
C LEU A 168 -11.14 8.50 -15.42
N PHE A 169 -12.27 9.04 -15.86
CA PHE A 169 -12.31 10.10 -16.86
C PHE A 169 -11.61 11.38 -16.34
N PRO A 170 -10.80 12.09 -17.14
CA PRO A 170 -10.53 11.89 -18.57
C PRO A 170 -9.25 11.08 -18.89
N LEU A 171 -8.72 10.30 -17.95
CA LEU A 171 -7.38 9.71 -18.07
C LEU A 171 -7.25 8.68 -19.21
N ASN A 172 -8.29 7.89 -19.47
CA ASN A 172 -8.32 6.90 -20.54
C ASN A 172 -9.66 6.92 -21.30
N PRO A 173 -9.84 7.83 -22.27
CA PRO A 173 -11.10 7.95 -23.01
C PRO A 173 -11.52 6.67 -23.75
N SER A 174 -10.54 5.86 -24.17
CA SER A 174 -10.78 4.61 -24.90
C SER A 174 -11.33 3.49 -24.01
N GLN A 175 -11.17 3.60 -22.69
CA GLN A 175 -11.49 2.55 -21.70
C GLN A 175 -10.78 1.20 -21.94
N ILE A 176 -9.80 1.17 -22.86
CA ILE A 176 -9.00 -0.01 -23.14
C ILE A 176 -8.11 -0.28 -21.93
N ILE A 177 -8.15 -1.52 -21.47
CA ILE A 177 -7.26 -2.04 -20.42
C ILE A 177 -6.06 -2.67 -21.12
N PRO A 178 -4.82 -2.29 -20.79
CA PRO A 178 -3.65 -2.89 -21.40
C PRO A 178 -3.58 -4.37 -21.04
N CYS A 179 -3.07 -5.19 -21.96
CA CYS A 179 -2.64 -6.54 -21.67
C CYS A 179 -1.18 -6.48 -21.20
N PRO A 180 -0.90 -6.57 -19.89
CA PRO A 180 0.47 -6.47 -19.40
C PRO A 180 1.28 -7.70 -19.83
N ALA A 181 2.58 -7.50 -20.06
CA ALA A 181 3.49 -8.59 -20.44
C ALA A 181 3.66 -9.65 -19.34
N VAL A 182 3.32 -9.30 -18.09
CA VAL A 182 3.28 -10.22 -16.96
C VAL A 182 1.91 -10.16 -16.33
N ASP A 183 1.42 -11.30 -15.85
CA ASP A 183 0.15 -11.39 -15.16
C ASP A 183 0.09 -10.40 -13.98
N PRO A 184 -0.88 -9.47 -13.93
CA PRO A 184 -0.98 -8.51 -12.83
C PRO A 184 -1.20 -9.21 -11.48
N ASP A 185 -1.82 -10.40 -11.47
CA ASP A 185 -2.01 -11.19 -10.25
C ASP A 185 -0.72 -11.86 -9.75
N SER A 186 0.36 -11.85 -10.56
CA SER A 186 1.65 -12.38 -10.13
C SER A 186 2.38 -11.49 -9.12
N LEU A 187 2.02 -10.20 -9.05
CA LEU A 187 2.72 -9.24 -8.22
C LEU A 187 2.57 -9.58 -6.73
N GLY A 188 3.69 -9.79 -6.03
CA GLY A 188 3.71 -10.21 -4.63
C GLY A 188 3.62 -11.73 -4.43
N THR A 189 3.55 -12.52 -5.50
CA THR A 189 3.54 -13.99 -5.41
C THR A 189 4.88 -14.62 -5.81
N GLU A 190 5.86 -13.81 -6.19
CA GLU A 190 7.10 -14.28 -6.81
C GLU A 190 8.08 -14.92 -5.80
N GLN A 191 8.00 -14.57 -4.51
CA GLN A 191 8.92 -15.07 -3.47
C GLN A 191 8.17 -15.31 -2.15
N PRO A 192 7.46 -16.43 -1.98
CA PRO A 192 6.68 -16.67 -0.78
C PRO A 192 7.58 -16.60 0.46
N LEU A 193 7.03 -16.08 1.56
CA LEU A 193 7.68 -16.16 2.86
C LEU A 193 8.05 -17.62 3.16
N GLU A 194 9.34 -17.90 3.38
CA GLU A 194 9.70 -19.05 4.21
C GLU A 194 8.91 -18.91 5.50
N GLN A 195 8.30 -20.01 5.97
CA GLN A 195 7.37 -20.04 7.10
C GLN A 195 8.05 -19.54 8.39
N ALA A 196 8.22 -18.22 8.50
CA ALA A 196 8.49 -17.54 9.74
C ALA A 196 7.25 -17.76 10.59
N ALA A 197 7.44 -18.23 11.82
CA ALA A 197 6.35 -18.27 12.77
C ALA A 197 5.71 -16.87 12.82
N ALA A 198 4.39 -16.78 12.66
CA ALA A 198 3.67 -15.49 12.66
C ALA A 198 4.08 -14.61 13.86
N ASP A 199 4.43 -15.25 14.98
CA ASP A 199 5.01 -14.65 16.18
C ASP A 199 6.22 -13.73 15.95
N ALA A 200 7.05 -14.02 14.95
CA ALA A 200 8.23 -13.24 14.60
C ALA A 200 7.90 -12.01 13.73
N LEU A 201 6.73 -11.99 13.09
CA LEU A 201 6.34 -10.93 12.13
C LEU A 201 5.56 -9.80 12.76
N PHE A 202 4.95 -10.01 13.94
CA PHE A 202 4.07 -9.02 14.57
C PHE A 202 4.62 -8.54 15.91
N HIS A 203 4.30 -7.31 16.29
CA HIS A 203 4.34 -6.94 17.70
C HIS A 203 3.08 -7.45 18.40
N TRP A 204 3.22 -7.76 19.68
CA TRP A 204 2.14 -8.34 20.47
C TRP A 204 1.96 -7.53 21.74
N THR A 205 0.70 -7.36 22.13
CA THR A 205 0.33 -6.87 23.45
C THR A 205 -0.49 -7.94 24.17
N GLU A 206 -0.36 -8.00 25.49
CA GLU A 206 -1.33 -8.67 26.34
C GLU A 206 -2.59 -7.79 26.41
N GLY A 207 -3.76 -8.44 26.36
CA GLY A 207 -5.07 -7.80 26.41
C GLY A 207 -5.64 -7.75 27.82
#